data_AF-A0A484C735-F1
#
_entry.id   AF-A0A484C735-F1
#
_cell.length_a   1.000
_cell.length_b   1.000
_cell.length_c   1.000
_cell.angle_alpha   90.00
_cell.angle_beta   90.00
_cell.angle_gamma   90.00
#
_symmetry.space_group_name_H-M   'P 1'
#
loop_
_entity.id
_entity.type
_entity.pdbx_description
1 polymer ?
#
loop_
_entity_poly.entity_id
_entity_poly.type
_entity_poly.pdbx_seq_one_letter_code
_entity_poly.pdbx_strand_id
1 'polypeptide(L)'
;MTTAFTSRASIIKSTLEPFYKKAFSSFRFLTVISFSSGSIINNLDLAFSSTSIPNGAQIGNVLVRAASNITVFNVDTTSISVDGTQVSSGVSHKISLITASFLVMLSWLLSSQQ
;
A
#
# COMPACT_ATOMS: atom_id res chain seq x y z
N MET A 1 -7.10 23.70 12.54
CA MET A 1 -6.16 23.03 11.61
C MET A 1 -4.95 23.92 11.42
N THR A 2 -3.75 23.36 11.31
CA THR A 2 -2.50 24.12 11.13
C THR A 2 -2.18 24.30 9.66
N THR A 3 -1.40 25.33 9.31
CA THR A 3 -0.91 25.55 7.94
C THR A 3 -0.16 24.34 7.39
N ALA A 4 0.67 23.70 8.21
CA ALA A 4 1.40 22.49 7.84
C ALA A 4 0.46 21.31 7.51
N PHE A 5 -0.62 21.14 8.29
CA PHE A 5 -1.63 20.12 8.01
C PHE A 5 -2.30 20.36 6.65
N THR A 6 -2.81 21.58 6.42
CA THR A 6 -3.54 21.92 5.18
C THR A 6 -2.66 21.78 3.95
N SER A 7 -1.41 22.25 4.00
CA SER A 7 -0.47 22.10 2.88
C SER A 7 -0.21 20.63 2.56
N ARG A 8 0.05 19.80 3.58
CA ARG A 8 0.31 18.37 3.37
C ARG A 8 -0.93 17.62 2.88
N ALA A 9 -2.10 17.93 3.43
CA ALA A 9 -3.36 17.35 3.01
C ALA A 9 -3.66 17.68 1.53
N SER A 10 -3.40 18.92 1.12
CA SER A 10 -3.55 19.37 -0.27
C SER A 10 -2.64 18.60 -1.22
N ILE A 11 -1.36 18.42 -0.87
CA ILE A 11 -0.40 17.64 -1.67
C ILE A 11 -0.85 16.20 -1.84
N ILE A 12 -1.27 15.53 -0.76
CA ILE A 12 -1.76 14.15 -0.82
C ILE A 12 -3.00 14.05 -1.71
N LYS A 13 -3.98 14.94 -1.50
CA LYS A 13 -5.22 14.95 -2.26
C LYS A 13 -4.98 15.17 -3.76
N SER A 14 -4.23 16.20 -4.14
CA SER A 14 -3.94 16.52 -5.54
C SER A 14 -3.14 15.42 -6.24
N THR A 15 -2.28 14.71 -5.50
CA THR A 15 -1.49 13.60 -6.03
C THR A 15 -2.32 12.33 -6.20
N LEU A 16 -3.19 11.99 -5.24
CA LEU A 16 -3.87 10.69 -5.22
C LEU A 16 -5.19 10.66 -5.99
N GLU A 17 -5.97 11.75 -6.00
CA GLU A 17 -7.28 11.78 -6.66
C GLU A 17 -7.24 11.38 -8.15
N PRO A 18 -6.26 11.79 -8.98
CA PRO A 18 -6.20 11.39 -10.38
C PRO A 18 -6.14 9.87 -10.58
N PHE A 19 -5.41 9.14 -9.72
CA PHE A 19 -5.30 7.68 -9.81
C PHE A 19 -6.63 7.00 -9.50
N TYR A 20 -7.34 7.45 -8.46
CA TYR A 20 -8.64 6.90 -8.09
C TYR A 20 -9.76 7.28 -9.07
N LYS A 21 -9.75 8.51 -9.61
CA LYS A 21 -10.66 8.94 -10.70
C LYS A 21 -10.48 8.08 -11.95
N LYS A 22 -9.25 7.74 -12.30
CA LYS A 22 -8.94 6.88 -13.46
C LYS A 22 -9.37 5.42 -13.21
N ALA A 23 -9.20 4.92 -11.99
CA ALA A 23 -9.52 3.53 -11.66
C ALA A 23 -11.02 3.28 -11.45
N PHE A 24 -11.76 4.26 -10.93
CA PHE A 24 -13.15 4.09 -10.55
C PHE A 24 -14.00 5.27 -11.00
N SER A 25 -14.93 5.02 -11.92
CA SER A 25 -15.93 6.03 -12.34
C SER A 25 -16.86 6.46 -11.21
N SER A 26 -16.99 5.64 -10.16
CA SER A 26 -17.78 5.95 -8.96
C SER A 26 -17.04 6.82 -7.95
N PHE A 27 -15.73 7.05 -8.10
CA PHE A 27 -14.97 7.87 -7.17
C PHE A 27 -15.48 9.32 -7.13
N ARG A 28 -15.61 9.88 -5.92
CA ARG A 28 -16.10 11.25 -5.70
C ARG A 28 -14.99 12.17 -5.24
N PHE A 29 -14.38 11.86 -4.10
CA PHE A 29 -13.32 12.67 -3.53
C PHE A 29 -12.53 11.87 -2.49
N LEU A 30 -11.34 12.39 -2.19
CA LEU A 30 -10.49 11.93 -1.09
C LEU A 30 -10.39 13.03 -0.04
N THR A 31 -10.47 12.63 1.22
CA THR A 31 -10.28 13.51 2.38
C THR A 31 -9.16 12.97 3.26
N VAL A 32 -8.26 13.86 3.69
CA VAL A 32 -7.20 13.52 4.63
C VAL A 32 -7.72 13.81 6.03
N ILE A 33 -7.83 12.77 6.87
CA ILE A 33 -8.46 12.84 8.19
C ILE A 33 -7.44 13.23 9.26
N SER A 34 -6.29 12.56 9.24
CA SER A 34 -5.26 12.76 10.26
C SER A 34 -3.89 12.28 9.78
N PHE A 35 -2.87 12.71 10.53
CA PHE A 35 -1.51 12.22 10.42
C PHE A 35 -1.05 11.73 11.79
N SER A 36 -0.25 10.68 11.85
CA SER A 36 0.40 10.29 13.10
C SER A 36 1.50 11.29 13.49
N SER A 37 1.87 11.34 14.77
CA SER A 37 3.06 12.06 15.24
C SER A 37 4.30 11.62 14.45
N GLY A 38 5.06 12.59 13.93
CA GLY A 38 6.15 12.35 12.97
C GLY A 38 5.72 12.27 11.50
N SER A 39 4.43 12.40 11.18
CA SER A 39 3.86 12.45 9.81
C SER A 39 4.08 11.19 8.94
N ILE A 40 4.33 10.04 9.57
CA ILE A 40 4.63 8.80 8.85
C ILE A 40 3.35 8.15 8.31
N ILE A 41 2.31 8.06 9.14
CA ILE A 41 1.04 7.42 8.77
C ILE A 41 0.03 8.49 8.35
N ASN A 42 -0.63 8.25 7.22
CA ASN A 42 -1.69 9.10 6.66
C ASN A 42 -3.02 8.37 6.74
N ASN A 43 -4.00 8.94 7.44
CA ASN A 43 -5.35 8.39 7.49
C ASN A 43 -6.24 9.12 6.48
N LEU A 44 -6.83 8.38 5.55
CA LEU A 44 -7.55 8.91 4.39
C LEU A 44 -8.94 8.27 4.30
N ASP A 45 -9.93 9.09 3.95
CA ASP A 45 -11.28 8.62 3.59
C ASP A 45 -11.50 8.81 2.10
N LEU A 46 -11.98 7.76 1.43
CA LEU A 46 -12.32 7.78 0.02
C LEU A 46 -13.83 7.63 -0.14
N ALA A 47 -14.46 8.60 -0.79
CA ALA A 47 -15.89 8.58 -1.06
C ALA A 47 -16.17 8.04 -2.46
N PHE A 48 -17.11 7.09 -2.55
CA PHE A 48 -17.60 6.52 -3.80
C PHE A 48 -19.12 6.67 -3.93
N SER A 49 -19.62 6.63 -5.15
CA SER A 49 -21.05 6.49 -5.45
C SER A 49 -21.59 5.18 -4.88
N SER A 50 -22.75 5.23 -4.21
CA SER A 50 -23.40 4.03 -3.65
C SER A 50 -23.80 2.99 -4.70
N THR A 51 -23.88 3.40 -5.97
CA THR A 51 -24.18 2.53 -7.11
C THR A 51 -23.06 1.57 -7.48
N SER A 52 -21.82 1.84 -7.06
CA SER A 52 -20.66 0.97 -7.33
C SER A 52 -19.54 1.28 -6.34
N ILE A 53 -19.47 0.49 -5.28
CA ILE A 53 -18.45 0.63 -4.23
C ILE A 53 -17.38 -0.44 -4.47
N PRO A 54 -16.13 -0.06 -4.79
CA PRO A 54 -15.04 -1.02 -4.92
C PRO A 54 -14.70 -1.64 -3.56
N ASN A 55 -14.24 -2.89 -3.57
CA ASN A 55 -13.78 -3.53 -2.34
C ASN A 55 -12.39 -3.02 -1.90
N GLY A 56 -12.02 -3.27 -0.65
CA GLY A 56 -10.76 -2.77 -0.08
C GLY A 56 -9.50 -3.20 -0.84
N ALA A 57 -9.48 -4.42 -1.38
CA ALA A 57 -8.34 -4.90 -2.18
C ALA A 57 -8.22 -4.14 -3.50
N GLN A 58 -9.33 -3.85 -4.18
CA GLN A 58 -9.33 -3.02 -5.39
C GLN A 58 -8.84 -1.61 -5.07
N ILE A 59 -9.31 -1.02 -3.97
CA ILE A 59 -8.92 0.33 -3.52
C ILE A 59 -7.40 0.39 -3.29
N GLY A 60 -6.83 -0.47 -2.43
CA GLY A 60 -5.40 -0.37 -2.14
C GLY A 60 -4.52 -0.77 -3.31
N ASN A 61 -4.97 -1.64 -4.22
CA ASN A 61 -4.19 -2.00 -5.41
C ASN A 61 -4.03 -0.83 -6.40
N VAL A 62 -4.94 0.16 -6.37
CA VAL A 62 -4.73 1.43 -7.08
C VAL A 62 -3.50 2.14 -6.53
N LEU A 63 -3.38 2.25 -5.21
CA LEU A 63 -2.25 2.93 -4.58
C LEU A 63 -0.93 2.16 -4.76
N VAL A 64 -0.95 0.82 -4.68
CA VAL A 64 0.21 -0.04 -4.97
C VAL A 64 0.74 0.21 -6.39
N ARG A 65 -0.13 0.25 -7.40
CA ARG A 65 0.27 0.52 -8.80
C ARG A 65 0.68 1.98 -9.04
N ALA A 66 0.08 2.91 -8.30
CA ALA A 66 0.40 4.33 -8.41
C ALA A 66 1.74 4.67 -7.74
N ALA A 67 2.17 3.92 -6.72
CA ALA A 67 3.34 4.23 -5.90
C ALA A 67 4.60 4.54 -6.71
N SER A 68 4.90 3.76 -7.75
CA SER A 68 6.09 3.99 -8.60
C SER A 68 6.02 5.25 -9.46
N ASN A 69 4.83 5.83 -9.64
CA ASN A 69 4.60 7.05 -10.41
C ASN A 69 4.53 8.30 -9.51
N ILE A 70 4.51 8.13 -8.19
CA ILE A 70 4.45 9.23 -7.24
C ILE A 70 5.88 9.64 -6.87
N THR A 71 6.24 10.89 -7.17
CA THR A 71 7.58 11.43 -6.87
C THR A 71 7.57 12.47 -5.75
N VAL A 72 6.40 13.01 -5.40
CA VAL A 72 6.28 14.14 -4.46
C VAL A 72 6.33 13.69 -2.99
N PHE A 73 6.15 12.40 -2.73
CA PHE A 73 6.38 11.74 -1.44
C PHE A 73 6.57 10.23 -1.65
N ASN A 74 7.22 9.57 -0.70
CA ASN A 74 7.36 8.12 -0.70
C ASN A 74 6.04 7.44 -0.29
N VAL A 75 5.69 6.38 -1.00
CA VAL A 75 4.61 5.46 -0.63
C VAL A 75 5.22 4.12 -0.31
N ASP A 76 5.17 3.72 0.96
CA ASP A 76 5.52 2.36 1.36
C ASP A 76 4.36 1.42 1.06
N THR A 77 4.52 0.61 0.01
CA THR A 77 3.48 -0.31 -0.45
C THR A 77 3.22 -1.45 0.53
N THR A 78 4.14 -1.74 1.45
CA THR A 78 3.96 -2.78 2.49
C THR A 78 3.10 -2.32 3.66
N SER A 79 2.93 -0.99 3.80
CA SER A 79 2.18 -0.36 4.89
C SER A 79 0.77 0.10 4.50
N ILE A 80 0.26 -0.33 3.32
CA ILE A 80 -1.08 0.05 2.85
C ILE A 80 -2.13 -0.87 3.48
N SER A 81 -3.10 -0.26 4.15
CA SER A 81 -4.28 -0.92 4.71
C SER A 81 -5.55 -0.17 4.29
N VAL A 82 -6.63 -0.90 4.02
CA VAL A 82 -7.96 -0.36 3.75
C VAL A 82 -8.93 -1.01 4.72
N ASP A 83 -9.66 -0.19 5.49
CA ASP A 83 -10.61 -0.63 6.52
C ASP A 83 -10.02 -1.70 7.47
N GLY A 84 -8.77 -1.51 7.88
CA GLY A 84 -8.04 -2.42 8.77
C GLY A 84 -7.46 -3.68 8.10
N THR A 85 -7.69 -3.88 6.81
CA THR A 85 -7.14 -5.01 6.05
C THR A 85 -5.92 -4.57 5.24
N GLN A 86 -4.77 -5.19 5.51
CA GLN A 86 -3.53 -4.93 4.76
C GLN A 86 -3.66 -5.41 3.31
N VAL A 87 -3.28 -4.57 2.36
CA VAL A 87 -3.45 -4.84 0.91
C VAL A 87 -2.22 -5.51 0.31
N SER A 88 -1.04 -5.20 0.84
CA SER A 88 0.19 -5.87 0.46
C SER A 88 0.48 -6.99 1.45
N SER A 89 0.18 -8.22 1.05
CA SER A 89 0.97 -9.36 1.50
C SER A 89 2.32 -9.25 0.81
N GLY A 90 3.15 -8.27 1.21
CA GLY A 90 4.58 -8.33 0.91
C GLY A 90 4.96 -9.73 1.31
N VAL A 91 5.33 -10.56 0.33
CA VAL A 91 5.36 -11.99 0.53
C VAL A 91 6.29 -12.19 1.73
N SER A 92 5.73 -12.55 2.87
CA SER A 92 6.55 -13.02 3.96
C SER A 92 6.98 -14.37 3.44
N HIS A 93 8.04 -14.39 2.65
CA HIS A 93 8.86 -15.57 2.54
C HIS A 93 9.37 -15.78 3.96
N LYS A 94 8.54 -16.40 4.81
CA LYS A 94 9.02 -17.21 5.89
C LYS A 94 9.70 -18.37 5.19
N ILE A 95 10.90 -18.12 4.65
CA ILE A 95 11.84 -19.19 4.37
C ILE A 95 12.06 -19.77 5.75
N SER A 96 11.31 -20.83 6.05
CA SER A 96 11.44 -21.54 7.29
C SER A 96 12.90 -21.96 7.34
N LEU A 97 13.59 -21.69 8.45
CA LEU A 97 14.96 -22.16 8.68
C LEU A 97 15.07 -23.66 8.40
N ILE A 98 13.97 -24.40 8.62
CA ILE A 98 13.80 -25.80 8.28
C ILE A 98 13.97 -26.04 6.77
N THR A 99 13.24 -25.33 5.90
CA THR A 99 13.36 -25.46 4.44
C THR A 99 14.76 -25.09 3.95
N ALA A 100 15.37 -24.05 4.52
CA ALA A 100 16.75 -23.69 4.20
C ALA A 100 17.74 -24.81 4.58
N SER A 101 17.57 -25.43 5.75
CA SER A 101 18.43 -26.52 6.21
C SER A 101 18.34 -27.77 5.32
N PHE A 102 17.15 -28.11 4.82
CA PHE A 102 16.97 -29.21 3.89
C PHE A 102 17.68 -28.98 2.56
N LEU A 103 17.61 -27.76 2.01
CA LEU A 103 18.28 -27.43 0.75
C LEU A 103 19.81 -27.50 0.90
N VAL A 104 20.36 -27.03 2.03
CA VAL A 104 21.80 -27.13 2.33
C VAL A 104 22.25 -28.58 2.49
N MET A 105 21.49 -29.41 3.22
CA MET A 105 21.77 -30.84 3.33
C MET A 105 21.70 -31.55 1.98
N LEU A 106 20.72 -31.22 1.13
CA LEU A 106 20.60 -31.81 -0.21
C LEU A 106 21.79 -31.42 -1.09
N SER A 107 22.21 -30.16 -1.06
CA SER A 107 23.42 -29.71 -1.76
C SER A 107 24.66 -30.45 -1.29
N TRP A 108 24.78 -30.72 0.02
CA TRP A 108 25.91 -31.47 0.56
C TRP A 108 25.87 -32.95 0.16
N LEU A 109 24.69 -33.59 0.22
CA LEU A 109 24.50 -34.98 -0.20
C LEU A 109 24.88 -35.17 -1.68
N LEU A 110 24.40 -34.28 -2.55
CA LEU A 110 24.72 -34.30 -3.98
C LEU A 110 26.21 -34.07 -4.24
N SER A 111 26.85 -33.17 -3.48
CA SER A 111 28.30 -32.93 -3.58
C SER A 111 29.16 -34.11 -3.14
N SER A 112 28.63 -35.03 -2.32
CA SER A 112 29.35 -36.22 -1.87
C SER A 112 29.24 -37.42 -2.81
N GLN A 113 28.40 -37.31 -3.86
CA GLN A 113 28.20 -38.35 -4.86
C GLN A 113 28.84 -38.03 -6.23
N GLN A 114 29.62 -36.96 -6.33
CA GLN A 114 30.53 -36.67 -7.45
C GLN A 114 31.96 -37.07 -7.09
#